data_AF-A0A1S1JY97-F1
#
_entry.id   AF-A0A1S1JY97-F1
#
_cell.length_a   1.000
_cell.length_b   1.000
_cell.length_c   1.000
_cell.angle_alpha   90.00
_cell.angle_beta   90.00
_cell.angle_gamma   90.00
#
_symmetry.space_group_name_H-M   'P 1'
#
loop_
_entity.id
_entity.type
_entity.pdbx_description
1 polymer ?
#
loop_
_entity_poly.entity_id
_entity_poly.type
_entity_poly.pdbx_seq_one_letter_code
_entity_poly.pdbx_strand_id
1 'polypeptide(L)'
;MDSTGIDNLFLAGEWIKTDQNVTTMEGANEGGRYAANGVLLASGYAGPKVKIVELFQAPWWGPFKAADKARYRARLPHALDIADTRWPT
;
A
#
# COMPACT_ATOMS: atom_id res chain seq x y z
N MET A 1 -5.28 -11.13 -3.04
CA MET A 1 -4.38 -11.52 -1.94
C MET A 1 -4.19 -13.01 -2.04
N ASP A 2 -2.95 -13.45 -2.11
CA ASP A 2 -2.60 -14.87 -2.26
C ASP A 2 -3.04 -15.61 -1.00
N SER A 3 -3.71 -16.76 -1.15
CA SER A 3 -4.08 -17.60 -0.02
C SER A 3 -2.82 -18.14 0.64
N THR A 4 -2.87 -18.38 1.95
CA THR A 4 -1.74 -18.90 2.74
C THR A 4 -1.30 -20.31 2.34
N GLY A 5 -2.00 -20.95 1.39
CA GLY A 5 -1.85 -22.37 1.06
C GLY A 5 -2.44 -23.31 2.12
N ILE A 6 -3.03 -22.77 3.18
CA ILE A 6 -3.67 -23.50 4.27
C ILE A 6 -5.13 -23.07 4.35
N ASP A 7 -6.05 -23.99 4.09
CA ASP A 7 -7.47 -23.71 3.83
C ASP A 7 -8.19 -22.93 4.95
N ASN A 8 -7.71 -23.03 6.19
CA ASN A 8 -8.31 -22.43 7.37
C ASN A 8 -7.40 -21.42 8.09
N LEU A 9 -6.33 -20.94 7.44
CA LEU A 9 -5.44 -19.90 7.97
C LEU A 9 -5.59 -18.60 7.18
N PHE A 10 -6.09 -17.56 7.85
CA PHE A 10 -6.25 -16.21 7.29
C PHE A 10 -5.43 -15.21 8.10
N LEU A 11 -4.69 -14.33 7.42
CA LEU A 11 -3.85 -13.31 8.06
C LEU A 11 -4.50 -11.93 7.98
N ALA A 12 -4.41 -11.18 9.07
CA ALA A 12 -4.91 -9.81 9.19
C ALA A 12 -3.87 -8.95 9.92
N GLY A 13 -3.99 -7.62 9.80
CA GLY A 13 -3.12 -6.65 10.44
C GLY A 13 -2.38 -5.76 9.45
N GLU A 14 -1.42 -4.99 9.94
CA GLU A 14 -0.67 -4.03 9.12
C GLU A 14 0.62 -4.60 8.51
N TRP A 15 1.07 -5.77 8.97
CA TRP A 15 2.27 -6.45 8.48
C TRP A 15 2.00 -7.40 7.30
N ILE A 16 0.78 -7.37 6.78
CA ILE A 16 0.41 -8.09 5.56
C ILE A 16 0.39 -7.14 4.37
N LYS A 17 0.64 -7.69 3.19
CA LYS A 17 0.65 -6.92 1.94
C LYS A 17 -0.75 -6.38 1.62
N THR A 18 -0.92 -5.07 1.76
CA THR A 18 -2.13 -4.29 1.45
C THR A 18 -1.77 -3.14 0.52
N ASP A 19 -2.76 -2.46 -0.05
CA ASP A 19 -2.54 -1.28 -0.90
C ASP A 19 -2.00 -0.08 -0.10
N GLN A 20 -2.43 0.08 1.16
CA GLN A 20 -1.88 1.11 2.05
C GLN A 20 -0.36 1.00 2.21
N ASN A 21 0.18 -0.23 2.30
CA ASN A 21 1.62 -0.54 2.31
C ASN A 21 2.46 0.34 3.28
N VAL A 22 1.85 0.73 4.41
CA VAL A 22 2.47 1.43 5.55
C VAL A 22 1.77 1.03 6.84
N THR A 23 2.53 0.93 7.93
CA THR A 23 2.06 0.71 9.32
C THR A 23 1.05 1.79 9.71
N THR A 24 -0.24 1.50 9.54
CA THR A 24 -1.36 2.42 9.73
C THR A 24 -2.61 1.66 10.16
N MET A 25 -3.50 2.37 10.84
CA MET A 25 -4.83 1.83 11.19
C MET A 25 -5.62 1.42 9.94
N GLU A 26 -5.52 2.19 8.84
CA GLU A 26 -6.20 1.85 7.58
C GLU A 26 -5.62 0.58 6.94
N GLY A 27 -4.29 0.39 7.00
CA GLY A 27 -3.66 -0.85 6.55
C GLY A 27 -4.14 -2.06 7.34
N ALA A 28 -4.24 -1.94 8.67
CA ALA A 28 -4.79 -2.99 9.52
C ALA A 28 -6.27 -3.30 9.18
N ASN A 29 -7.07 -2.26 8.92
CA ASN A 29 -8.48 -2.39 8.56
C ASN A 29 -8.66 -3.04 7.17
N GLU A 30 -7.89 -2.62 6.17
CA GLU A 30 -7.84 -3.25 4.85
C GLU A 30 -7.44 -4.73 4.96
N GLY A 31 -6.41 -5.03 5.76
CA GLY A 31 -5.98 -6.39 6.07
C GLY A 31 -7.08 -7.25 6.69
N GLY A 32 -7.84 -6.70 7.64
CA GLY A 32 -9.01 -7.37 8.22
C GLY A 32 -10.11 -7.67 7.21
N ARG A 33 -10.36 -6.76 6.26
CA ARG A 33 -11.35 -6.98 5.18
C ARG A 33 -10.93 -8.12 4.26
N TYR A 34 -9.64 -8.24 3.94
CA TYR A 34 -9.14 -9.39 3.17
C TYR A 34 -9.32 -10.70 3.93
N ALA A 35 -8.95 -10.76 5.21
CA ALA A 35 -9.14 -11.94 6.05
C ALA A 35 -10.61 -12.35 6.14
N ALA A 36 -11.51 -11.39 6.38
CA ALA A 36 -12.95 -11.63 6.42
C ALA A 36 -13.48 -12.21 5.11
N ASN A 37 -13.05 -11.67 3.96
CA ASN A 37 -13.41 -12.21 2.65
C ASN A 37 -12.89 -13.63 2.42
N GLY A 38 -11.73 -13.98 2.98
CA GLY A 38 -11.21 -15.34 2.99
C GLY A 38 -12.12 -16.31 3.77
N VAL A 39 -12.53 -15.92 4.98
CA VAL A 39 -13.46 -16.71 5.82
C VAL A 39 -14.81 -16.89 5.14
N LEU A 40 -15.37 -15.83 4.54
CA LEU A 40 -16.63 -15.91 3.80
C LEU A 40 -16.52 -16.90 2.63
N LEU A 41 -15.43 -16.83 1.86
CA LEU A 41 -15.18 -17.78 0.77
C LEU A 41 -15.08 -19.23 1.28
N ALA A 42 -14.28 -19.47 2.32
CA ALA A 42 -14.06 -20.81 2.86
C ALA A 42 -15.31 -21.43 3.50
N SER A 43 -16.22 -20.60 4.05
CA SER A 43 -17.49 -21.06 4.62
C SER A 43 -18.58 -21.37 3.59
N GLY A 44 -18.34 -21.13 2.30
CA GLY A 44 -19.35 -21.28 1.25
C GLY A 44 -20.42 -20.18 1.28
N TYR A 45 -20.14 -19.04 1.93
CA TYR A 45 -21.08 -17.93 1.97
C TYR A 45 -21.36 -17.38 0.56
N ALA A 46 -22.64 -17.32 0.19
CA ALA A 46 -23.09 -16.90 -1.15
C ALA A 46 -23.50 -15.42 -1.25
N GLY A 47 -23.32 -14.64 -0.17
CA GLY A 47 -23.67 -13.21 -0.16
C GLY A 47 -22.52 -12.30 -0.61
N PRO A 48 -22.68 -10.96 -0.48
CA PRO A 48 -21.69 -10.00 -0.93
C PRO A 48 -20.41 -10.05 -0.07
N LYS A 49 -19.26 -9.86 -0.74
CA LYS A 49 -17.97 -9.68 -0.08
C LYS A 49 -17.88 -8.32 0.61
N VAL A 50 -17.04 -8.25 1.64
CA VAL A 50 -16.64 -6.99 2.27
C VAL A 50 -15.90 -6.15 1.23
N LYS A 51 -16.33 -4.90 1.04
CA LYS A 51 -15.69 -3.95 0.11
C LYS A 51 -14.25 -3.67 0.55
N ILE A 52 -13.30 -3.88 -0.35
CA ILE A 52 -11.92 -3.39 -0.20
C ILE A 52 -11.86 -1.94 -0.65
N VAL A 53 -11.17 -1.11 0.13
CA VAL A 53 -10.97 0.31 -0.16
C VAL A 53 -9.47 0.54 -0.29
N GLU A 54 -9.03 0.89 -1.49
CA GLU A 54 -7.64 1.19 -1.80
C GLU A 54 -7.29 2.65 -1.45
N LEU A 55 -6.00 2.92 -1.26
CA LEU A 55 -5.46 4.24 -0.98
C LEU A 55 -5.70 5.15 -2.18
N PHE A 56 -6.47 6.21 -1.95
CA PHE A 56 -6.59 7.27 -2.93
C PHE A 56 -5.23 7.97 -3.13
N GLN A 57 -4.66 7.82 -4.32
CA GLN A 57 -3.51 8.60 -4.75
C GLN A 57 -3.95 9.69 -5.71
N ALA A 58 -3.81 10.95 -5.27
CA ALA A 58 -4.10 12.11 -6.10
C ALA A 58 -3.26 12.10 -7.40
N PRO A 59 -3.89 12.01 -8.58
CA PRO A 59 -3.18 11.74 -9.84
C PRO A 59 -2.29 12.91 -10.29
N TRP A 60 -2.64 14.14 -9.92
CA TRP A 60 -1.85 15.34 -10.26
C TRP A 60 -0.47 15.35 -9.59
N TRP A 61 -0.25 14.59 -8.52
CA TRP A 61 1.08 14.42 -7.93
C TRP A 61 1.95 13.41 -8.68
N GLY A 62 1.38 12.58 -9.56
CA GLY A 62 2.09 11.55 -10.31
C GLY A 62 3.31 12.07 -11.08
N PRO A 63 3.18 13.14 -11.89
CA PRO A 63 4.31 13.73 -12.62
C PRO A 63 5.43 14.22 -11.68
N PHE A 64 5.10 14.85 -10.56
CA PHE A 64 6.08 15.37 -9.60
C PHE A 64 6.85 14.23 -8.91
N LYS A 65 6.14 13.17 -8.48
CA LYS A 65 6.77 11.96 -7.91
C LYS A 65 7.70 11.28 -8.93
N ALA A 66 7.31 11.25 -10.21
CA ALA A 66 8.14 10.67 -11.27
C ALA A 66 9.41 11.50 -11.53
N ALA A 67 9.29 12.83 -11.58
CA ALA A 67 10.42 13.73 -11.72
C ALA A 67 11.40 13.62 -10.55
N ASP A 68 10.89 13.59 -9.31
CA ASP A 68 11.69 13.37 -8.11
C ASP A 68 12.44 12.03 -8.16
N LYS A 69 11.72 10.93 -8.45
CA LYS A 69 12.33 9.60 -8.59
C LYS A 69 13.43 9.55 -9.65
N ALA A 70 13.28 10.28 -10.75
CA ALA A 70 14.32 10.38 -11.78
C ALA A 70 15.58 11.12 -11.27
N ARG A 71 15.41 12.23 -10.54
CA ARG A 71 16.52 12.97 -9.91
C ARG A 71 17.23 12.12 -8.86
N TYR A 72 16.48 11.43 -8.00
CA TYR A 72 17.03 10.53 -6.99
C TYR A 72 17.88 9.42 -7.62
N ARG A 73 17.39 8.78 -8.69
CA ARG A 73 18.15 7.76 -9.44
C ARG A 73 19.42 8.32 -10.09
N ALA A 74 19.38 9.57 -10.53
CA ALA A 74 20.54 10.28 -11.06
C ALA A 74 21.51 10.78 -9.97
N ARG A 75 21.22 10.53 -8.68
CA ARG A 75 21.95 11.11 -7.55
C ARG A 75 22.08 12.62 -7.70
N LEU A 76 20.99 13.29 -8.04
CA LEU A 76 20.86 14.74 -8.02
C LEU A 76 20.13 15.16 -6.73
N PRO A 77 20.34 16.39 -6.23
CA PRO A 77 19.59 16.88 -5.07
C PRO A 77 18.11 17.03 -5.42
N HIS A 78 17.24 17.10 -4.40
CA HIS A 78 15.82 17.36 -4.65
C HIS A 78 15.66 18.72 -5.35
N ALA A 79 14.63 18.88 -6.19
CA ALA A 79 14.47 20.11 -6.98
C ALA A 79 14.28 21.38 -6.12
N LEU A 80 13.86 21.22 -4.87
CA LEU A 80 13.67 22.30 -3.90
C LEU A 80 14.87 22.55 -2.99
N ASP A 81 15.95 21.77 -3.11
CA ASP A 81 17.18 21.92 -2.30
C ASP A 81 18.08 23.04 -2.86
N ILE A 82 17.51 24.21 -3.16
CA ILE A 82 18.20 25.31 -3.86
C ILE A 82 19.30 25.95 -2.99
N ALA A 83 19.21 25.79 -1.66
CA ALA A 83 20.14 26.35 -0.69
C ALA A 83 20.78 25.29 0.24
N ASP A 84 20.68 24.00 -0.09
CA ASP A 84 21.24 22.94 0.76
C ASP A 84 22.77 22.88 0.64
N THR A 85 23.46 23.27 1.71
CA THR A 85 24.92 23.32 1.79
C THR A 85 25.58 21.93 1.90
N ARG A 86 24.80 20.86 2.05
CA ARG A 86 25.31 19.48 2.15
C ARG A 86 25.54 18.81 0.81
N TRP A 87 25.06 19.41 -0.28
CA TRP A 87 25.34 18.93 -1.64
C TRP A 87 26.68 19.49 -2.12
N PRO A 88 27.62 18.67 -2.62
CA PRO A 88 28.87 19.18 -3.16
C PRO A 88 28.56 20.05 -4.38
N THR A 89 28.87 21.34 -4.28
CA THR A 89 28.92 22.29 -5.40
C THR A 89 30.07 21.94 -6.34
#